data_AF-A0A1F4ACU2-F1
#
_entry.id   AF-A0A1F4ACU2-F1
#
_cell.length_a   1.000
_cell.length_b   1.000
_cell.length_c   1.000
_cell.angle_alpha   90.00
_cell.angle_beta   90.00
_cell.angle_gamma   90.00
#
_symmetry.space_group_name_H-M   'P 1'
#
loop_
_entity.id
_entity.type
_entity.pdbx_description
1 polymer ?
#
loop_
_entity_poly.entity_id
_entity_poly.type
_entity_poly.pdbx_seq_one_letter_code
_entity_poly.pdbx_strand_id
1 'polypeptide(L)'
;MTAVAWEDVTVPAGTFKALKMAGITWYRRTDAGKGGAGKIVSNYWFVPEVKRPVKLEILNVASNRIVHQDQTWELLKFRVR
;
A
#
# COMPACT_ATOMS: atom_id res chain seq x y z
N MET A 1 -9.01 -1.30 -6.85
CA MET A 1 -7.93 -0.28 -6.76
C MET A 1 -8.28 0.82 -7.73
N THR A 2 -8.04 2.07 -7.36
CA THR A 2 -8.44 3.25 -8.14
C THR A 2 -7.29 4.24 -8.20
N ALA A 3 -7.04 4.80 -9.39
CA ALA A 3 -6.13 5.94 -9.56
C ALA A 3 -6.76 7.18 -8.91
N VAL A 4 -6.03 7.83 -8.01
CA VAL A 4 -6.53 8.97 -7.24
C VAL A 4 -6.04 10.28 -7.86
N ALA A 5 -4.72 10.49 -7.85
CA ALA A 5 -4.10 11.72 -8.34
C ALA A 5 -2.59 11.55 -8.53
N TRP A 6 -1.99 12.46 -9.30
CA TRP A 6 -0.55 12.66 -9.34
C TRP A 6 -0.13 13.64 -8.25
N GLU A 7 0.87 13.29 -7.45
CA GLU A 7 1.41 14.16 -6.40
C GLU A 7 2.92 13.99 -6.24
N ASP A 8 3.56 14.98 -5.62
CA ASP A 8 4.99 14.93 -5.33
C ASP A 8 5.18 14.16 -4.02
N VAL A 9 6.02 13.12 -4.05
CA VAL A 9 6.27 12.23 -2.91
C VAL A 9 7.75 12.24 -2.58
N THR A 10 8.07 12.61 -1.35
CA THR A 10 9.44 12.56 -0.81
C THR A 10 9.63 11.30 0.01
N VAL A 11 10.66 10.53 -0.32
CA VAL A 11 11.15 9.34 0.39
C VAL A 11 12.68 9.43 0.50
N PRO A 12 13.35 8.53 1.24
CA PRO A 12 14.82 8.63 1.38
C PRO A 12 15.58 8.54 0.05
N ALA A 13 15.03 7.89 -0.97
CA ALA A 13 15.62 7.87 -2.32
C ALA A 13 15.48 9.18 -3.13
N GLY A 14 14.73 10.17 -2.64
CA GLY A 14 14.49 11.46 -3.30
C GLY A 14 13.02 11.85 -3.37
N THR A 15 12.74 12.90 -4.15
CA THR A 15 11.38 13.37 -4.44
C THR A 15 10.98 12.99 -5.86
N PHE A 16 9.78 12.42 -6.01
CA PHE A 16 9.27 11.91 -7.28
C PHE A 16 7.88 12.41 -7.57
N LYS A 17 7.54 12.57 -8.86
CA LYS A 17 6.15 12.72 -9.29
C LYS A 17 5.51 11.34 -9.37
N ALA A 18 4.62 11.01 -8.44
CA ALA A 18 4.04 9.68 -8.32
C ALA A 18 2.53 9.69 -8.54
N LEU A 19 2.01 8.63 -9.17
CA LEU A 19 0.58 8.37 -9.24
C LEU A 19 0.15 7.61 -7.98
N LYS A 20 -0.70 8.22 -7.17
CA LYS A 20 -1.34 7.55 -6.04
C LYS A 20 -2.44 6.62 -6.53
N MET A 21 -2.36 5.38 -6.10
CA MET A 21 -3.38 4.35 -6.27
C MET A 21 -3.90 3.97 -4.88
N ALA A 22 -5.22 3.94 -4.70
CA ALA A 22 -5.84 3.60 -3.43
C ALA A 22 -6.88 2.48 -3.59
N GLY A 23 -7.01 1.64 -2.58
CA GLY A 23 -7.95 0.53 -2.63
C GLY A 23 -8.26 -0.08 -1.27
N ILE A 24 -9.41 -0.73 -1.21
CA ILE A 24 -9.83 -1.57 -0.10
C ILE A 24 -10.05 -2.97 -0.64
N THR A 25 -9.39 -3.95 -0.04
CA THR A 25 -9.58 -5.36 -0.33
C THR A 25 -10.26 -6.01 0.86
N TRP A 26 -11.46 -6.55 0.65
CA TRP A 26 -12.15 -7.35 1.66
C TRP A 26 -11.70 -8.81 1.56
N TYR A 27 -11.49 -9.45 2.70
CA TYR A 27 -11.14 -10.86 2.73
C TYR A 27 -11.98 -11.62 3.76
N ARG A 28 -12.15 -12.91 3.49
CA ARG A 28 -12.70 -13.87 4.43
C ARG A 28 -11.79 -15.10 4.43
N ARG A 29 -11.29 -15.45 5.61
CA ARG A 29 -10.54 -16.68 5.83
C ARG A 29 -11.47 -17.88 5.71
N THR A 30 -11.00 -18.92 5.04
CA THR A 30 -11.75 -20.16 4.78
C THR A 30 -11.25 -21.35 5.59
N ASP A 31 -10.22 -21.19 6.41
CA ASP A 31 -9.73 -22.24 7.29
C ASP A 31 -10.73 -22.55 8.43
N ALA A 32 -11.11 -23.82 8.53
CA ALA A 32 -12.13 -24.30 9.47
C ALA A 32 -11.70 -24.06 10.93
N GLY A 33 -12.47 -23.24 11.66
CA GLY A 33 -12.31 -23.00 13.09
C GLY A 33 -11.74 -21.63 13.49
N LYS A 34 -11.19 -20.84 12.55
CA LYS A 34 -10.67 -19.48 12.80
C LYS A 34 -11.33 -18.45 11.90
N GLY A 35 -12.66 -18.56 11.77
CA GLY A 35 -13.46 -17.64 10.96
C GLY A 35 -13.07 -16.20 11.24
N GLY A 36 -12.38 -15.59 10.27
CA GLY A 36 -11.84 -14.25 10.35
C GLY A 36 -12.10 -13.55 9.04
N ALA A 37 -12.80 -12.42 9.10
CA ALA A 37 -12.94 -11.53 7.96
C ALA A 37 -12.23 -10.23 8.28
N GLY A 38 -11.95 -9.44 7.26
CA GLY A 38 -11.34 -8.15 7.46
C GLY A 38 -11.26 -7.37 6.17
N LYS A 39 -10.60 -6.23 6.27
CA LYS A 39 -10.25 -5.39 5.13
C LYS A 39 -8.80 -5.00 5.20
N ILE A 40 -8.19 -4.90 4.03
CA ILE A 40 -6.87 -4.34 3.82
C ILE A 40 -7.09 -3.03 3.07
N VAL A 41 -6.71 -1.91 3.67
CA VAL A 41 -6.59 -0.61 3.00
C VAL A 41 -5.17 -0.51 2.48
N SER A 42 -5.01 -0.25 1.18
CA SER A 42 -3.70 -0.14 0.54
C SER A 42 -3.62 1.14 -0.28
N ASN A 43 -2.57 1.94 -0.04
CA ASN A 43 -2.20 3.07 -0.87
C ASN A 43 -0.79 2.83 -1.42
N TYR A 44 -0.56 3.03 -2.71
CA TYR A 44 0.80 3.00 -3.26
C TYR A 44 1.02 4.13 -4.24
N TRP A 45 2.25 4.63 -4.26
CA TRP A 45 2.69 5.76 -5.09
C TRP A 45 3.62 5.26 -6.17
N PHE A 46 3.07 4.97 -7.34
CA PHE A 46 3.81 4.43 -8.47
C PHE A 46 4.53 5.52 -9.26
N VAL A 47 5.79 5.27 -9.59
CA VAL A 47 6.62 6.19 -10.36
C VAL A 47 7.09 5.49 -11.64
N PRO A 48 6.66 5.94 -12.85
CA PRO A 48 6.99 5.28 -14.11
C PRO A 48 8.49 5.16 -14.37
N GLU A 49 9.28 6.19 -14.08
CA GLU A 49 10.73 6.20 -14.28
C GLU A 49 11.48 5.21 -13.38
N VAL A 50 10.94 4.88 -12.20
CA VAL A 50 11.47 3.84 -11.28
C VAL A 50 10.84 2.47 -11.56
N LYS A 51 9.74 2.44 -12.33
CA LYS A 51 8.93 1.25 -12.69
C LYS A 51 8.40 0.47 -11.48
N ARG A 52 8.21 1.15 -10.34
CA ARG A 52 7.72 0.55 -9.09
C ARG A 52 7.14 1.62 -8.16
N PRO A 53 6.39 1.23 -7.11
CA PRO A 53 6.03 2.15 -6.05
C PRO A 53 7.25 2.67 -5.29
N VAL A 54 7.29 3.97 -5.04
CA VAL A 54 8.30 4.59 -4.16
C VAL A 54 7.82 4.66 -2.71
N LYS A 55 6.51 4.61 -2.49
CA LYS A 55 5.86 4.51 -1.17
C LYS A 55 4.68 3.54 -1.23
N LEU A 56 4.47 2.81 -0.14
CA LEU A 56 3.33 1.91 0.06
C LEU A 56 2.86 2.02 1.51
N GLU A 57 1.56 2.12 1.72
CA GLU A 57 0.92 2.08 3.03
C GLU A 57 -0.10 0.94 3.05
N ILE A 58 -0.07 0.12 4.09
CA ILE A 58 -0.98 -1.01 4.29
C ILE A 58 -1.54 -0.96 5.70
N LEU A 59 -2.86 -0.97 5.80
CA LEU A 59 -3.60 -1.15 7.05
C LEU A 59 -4.53 -2.36 6.92
N ASN A 60 -4.26 -3.42 7.69
CA ASN A 60 -5.11 -4.60 7.78
C ASN A 60 -5.90 -4.58 9.09
N VAL A 61 -7.23 -4.52 8.97
CA VAL A 61 -8.17 -4.50 10.10
C VAL A 61 -9.08 -5.72 10.01
N ALA A 62 -9.05 -6.56 11.03
CA ALA A 62 -10.02 -7.65 11.17
C ALA A 62 -11.42 -7.12 11.49
N SER A 63 -12.44 -7.96 11.30
CA SER A 63 -13.84 -7.65 11.53
C SER A 63 -14.14 -7.26 12.99
N ASN A 64 -13.34 -7.75 13.94
CA ASN A 64 -13.39 -7.37 15.36
C ASN A 64 -12.66 -6.04 15.67
N ARG A 65 -12.26 -5.29 14.63
CA ARG A 65 -11.52 -4.01 14.69
C ARG A 65 -10.10 -4.10 15.23
N ILE A 66 -9.56 -5.31 15.41
CA ILE A 66 -8.13 -5.46 15.72
C ILE A 66 -7.31 -5.17 14.47
N VAL A 67 -6.29 -4.32 14.64
CA VAL A 67 -5.30 -4.05 13.59
C VAL A 67 -4.28 -5.20 13.58
N HIS A 68 -4.19 -5.91 12.47
CA HIS A 68 -3.21 -6.99 12.26
C HIS A 68 -1.92 -6.50 11.61
N GLN A 69 -2.00 -5.41 10.86
CA GLN A 69 -0.88 -4.82 10.15
C GLN A 69 -1.13 -3.33 10.00
N ASP A 70 -0.13 -2.54 10.35
CA ASP A 70 -0.05 -1.11 10.05
C ASP A 70 1.39 -0.84 9.63
N GLN A 71 1.60 -0.61 8.33
CA GLN A 71 2.93 -0.56 7.74
C GLN A 71 3.04 0.53 6.67
N THR A 72 4.16 1.23 6.71
CA THR A 72 4.60 2.14 5.65
C THR A 72 5.95 1.68 5.14
N TRP A 73 6.08 1.59 3.81
CA TRP A 73 7.30 1.22 3.12
C TRP A 73 7.71 2.38 2.23
N GLU A 74 8.99 2.73 2.25
CA GLU A 74 9.55 3.83 1.46
C GLU A 74 10.80 3.35 0.72
N LEU A 75 10.96 3.82 -0.51
CA LEU A 75 12.13 3.52 -1.32
C LEU A 75 13.35 4.21 -0.73
N LEU A 76 14.32 3.40 -0.30
CA LEU A 76 15.55 3.91 0.31
C LEU A 76 16.60 4.29 -0.74
N LYS A 77 16.72 3.50 -1.80
CA LYS A 77 17.64 3.73 -2.92
C LYS A 77 17.21 2.93 -4.14
N PHE A 78 17.57 3.42 -5.32
CA PHE A 78 17.42 2.68 -6.58
C PHE A 78 18.56 3.01 -7.54
N ARG A 79 18.65 2.24 -8.62
CA ARG A 79 19.51 2.55 -9.76
C ARG A 79 18.67 2.40 -11.01
N VAL A 80 18.72 3.39 -11.89
CA VAL A 80 18.17 3.27 -13.24
C VAL A 80 19.19 2.44 -14.04
N ARG A 81 18.71 1.42 -14.74
CA ARG A 81 19.52 0.67 -15.71
C ARG A 81 19.54 1.41 -17.03
#